data_AF-A0A2E7BM83-F1
#
_entry.id   AF-A0A2E7BM83-F1
#
_cell.length_a   1.000
_cell.length_b   1.000
_cell.length_c   1.000
_cell.angle_alpha   90.00
_cell.angle_beta   90.00
_cell.angle_gamma   90.00
#
_symmetry.space_group_name_H-M   'P 1'
#
loop_
_entity.id
_entity.type
_entity.pdbx_description
1 polymer ?
#
loop_
_entity_poly.entity_id
_entity_poly.type
_entity_poly.pdbx_seq_one_letter_code
_entity_poly.pdbx_strand_id
1 'polypeptide(L)' 'MTTHKPLFPLFLKLAGRSVLVVGAGSVAASKLHALVAAGAEVHVVAPEIDPVIKSMAVRISQRCFQASDLD' A
#
# COMPACT_ATOMS: atom_id res chain seq x y z
N MET A 1 -28.35 -1.91 5.58
CA MET A 1 -27.92 -2.09 6.99
C MET A 1 -26.59 -2.84 6.98
N THR A 2 -25.46 -2.15 7.18
CA THR A 2 -24.15 -2.81 7.32
C THR A 2 -23.97 -3.18 8.78
N THR A 3 -24.10 -4.46 9.12
CA THR A 3 -23.76 -4.98 10.46
C THR A 3 -22.28 -4.78 10.71
N HIS A 4 -21.94 -3.82 11.56
CA HIS A 4 -20.56 -3.53 11.94
C HIS A 4 -20.07 -4.59 12.94
N LYS A 5 -19.41 -5.65 12.45
CA LYS A 5 -18.70 -6.62 13.28
C LYS A 5 -17.34 -6.02 13.72
N PRO A 6 -16.95 -6.08 15.00
CA PRO A 6 -15.64 -5.61 15.43
C PRO A 6 -14.52 -6.44 14.79
N LEU A 7 -13.41 -5.79 14.46
CA LEU A 7 -12.23 -6.44 13.89
C LEU A 7 -11.43 -7.13 15.00
N PHE A 8 -10.84 -8.29 14.67
CA PHE A 8 -9.88 -8.98 15.55
C PHE A 8 -8.46 -8.52 15.23
N PRO A 9 -7.66 -8.06 16.21
CA PRO A 9 -6.30 -7.59 15.95
C PRO A 9 -5.38 -8.76 15.58
N LEU A 10 -4.52 -8.55 14.59
CA LEU A 10 -3.54 -9.54 14.12
C LEU A 10 -2.19 -8.86 13.87
N PHE A 11 -1.13 -9.63 14.07
CA PHE A 11 0.23 -9.24 13.68
C PHE A 11 0.66 -10.08 12.46
N LEU A 12 1.19 -9.42 11.43
CA LEU A 12 1.60 -10.05 10.18
C LEU A 12 3.12 -9.93 10.00
N LYS A 13 3.76 -11.00 9.55
CA LYS A 13 5.16 -10.98 9.10
C LYS A 13 5.19 -10.59 7.62
N LEU A 14 5.56 -9.33 7.34
CA LEU A 14 5.56 -8.79 5.98
C LEU A 14 6.95 -8.75 5.33
N ALA A 15 8.01 -9.09 6.06
CA ALA A 15 9.37 -9.13 5.53
C ALA A 15 9.44 -9.97 4.24
N GLY A 16 9.85 -9.36 3.13
CA GLY A 16 9.95 -10.00 1.81
C GLY A 16 8.60 -10.38 1.17
N ARG A 17 7.47 -9.90 1.71
CA ARG A 17 6.14 -10.15 1.12
C ARG A 17 5.75 -9.01 0.20
N SER A 18 5.27 -9.36 -0.99
CA SER A 18 4.72 -8.40 -1.94
C SER A 18 3.44 -7.77 -1.39
N VAL A 19 3.38 -6.45 -1.39
CA VAL A 19 2.22 -5.67 -0.94
C VAL A 19 1.89 -4.62 -1.98
N LEU A 20 0.67 -4.70 -2.52
CA LEU A 20 0.12 -3.68 -3.40
C LEU A 20 -0.57 -2.58 -2.57
N VAL A 21 -0.26 -1.32 -2.86
CA VAL A 21 -0.96 -0.14 -2.36
C VAL A 21 -1.59 0.60 -3.54
N VAL A 22 -2.92 0.63 -3.58
CA VAL A 22 -3.67 1.39 -4.59
C VAL A 22 -4.03 2.76 -4.03
N GLY A 23 -3.69 3.81 -4.77
CA GLY A 23 -3.78 5.19 -4.31
C GLY A 23 -2.45 5.70 -3.75
N ALA A 24 -2.20 7.00 -3.94
CA ALA A 24 -0.93 7.62 -3.60
C ALA A 24 -1.10 9.05 -3.05
N GLY A 25 -2.08 9.24 -2.15
CA GLY A 25 -2.26 10.46 -1.37
C GLY A 25 -1.77 10.31 0.08
N SER A 26 -2.14 11.25 0.95
CA SER A 26 -1.70 11.29 2.35
C SER A 26 -1.97 10.01 3.15
N VAL A 27 -3.12 9.37 2.94
CA VAL A 27 -3.48 8.10 3.59
C VAL A 27 -2.55 6.96 3.17
N ALA A 28 -2.17 6.92 1.88
CA ALA A 28 -1.22 5.92 1.39
C ALA A 28 0.18 6.19 1.98
N ALA A 29 0.64 7.44 1.97
CA ALA A 29 1.93 7.82 2.55
C ALA A 29 2.06 7.36 4.02
N SER A 30 1.03 7.59 4.84
CA SER A 30 1.01 7.13 6.24
C SER A 30 1.15 5.61 6.36
N LYS A 31 0.47 4.83 5.51
CA LYS A 31 0.56 3.36 5.52
C LYS A 31 1.90 2.85 5.01
N LEU A 32 2.48 3.50 4.00
CA LEU A 32 3.73 3.10 3.38
C LEU A 32 4.89 3.07 4.37
N HIS A 33 4.98 4.04 5.29
CA HIS A 33 6.01 4.02 6.33
C HIS A 33 5.97 2.75 7.17
N ALA A 34 4.80 2.34 7.64
CA ALA A 34 4.64 1.13 8.45
C ALA A 34 4.92 -0.16 7.64
N LEU A 35 4.47 -0.21 6.39
CA LEU A 35 4.70 -1.36 5.49
C LEU A 35 6.18 -1.55 5.17
N VAL A 36 6.88 -0.47 4.82
CA VAL A 36 8.32 -0.49 4.53
C VAL A 36 9.12 -0.86 5.79
N ALA A 37 8.78 -0.28 6.95
CA ALA A 37 9.41 -0.63 8.22
C ALA A 37 9.19 -2.11 8.60
N ALA A 38 8.06 -2.71 8.21
CA ALA A 38 7.79 -4.13 8.39
C ALA A 38 8.51 -5.04 7.38
N GLY A 39 9.31 -4.46 6.47
CA GLY A 39 10.11 -5.17 5.46
C GLY A 39 9.31 -5.62 4.23
N ALA A 40 8.12 -5.06 3.99
CA ALA A 40 7.32 -5.40 2.83
C ALA A 40 7.97 -4.95 1.52
N GLU A 41 7.80 -5.75 0.46
CA GLU A 41 8.11 -5.35 -0.90
C GLU A 41 6.92 -4.59 -1.48
N VAL A 42 6.95 -3.27 -1.34
CA VAL A 42 5.78 -2.44 -1.65
C VAL A 42 5.76 -1.97 -3.10
N HIS A 43 4.61 -2.15 -3.75
CA HIS A 43 4.28 -1.57 -5.05
C HIS A 43 3.09 -0.62 -4.92
N VAL A 44 3.28 0.63 -5.33
CA VAL A 44 2.24 1.66 -5.36
C VAL A 44 1.71 1.84 -6.79
N VAL A 45 0.38 1.85 -6.94
CA VAL A 45 -0.30 2.13 -8.21
C VAL A 45 -1.33 3.24 -8.01
N ALA A 46 -1.18 4.33 -8.76
CA ALA A 46 -2.17 5.41 -8.85
C ALA A 46 -1.90 6.32 -10.06
N PRO A 47 -2.92 6.96 -10.66
CA PRO A 47 -2.74 7.87 -11.79
C PRO A 47 -1.96 9.14 -11.40
N GLU A 48 -2.11 9.58 -10.14
CA GLU A 48 -1.41 10.72 -9.55
C GLU A 48 -0.68 10.25 -8.30
N ILE A 49 0.56 10.71 -8.13
CA ILE A 49 1.45 10.31 -7.02
C ILE A 49 1.87 11.56 -6.25
N ASP A 50 1.56 11.59 -4.95
CA ASP A 50 2.04 12.62 -4.04
C ASP A 50 3.59 12.67 -4.05
N PRO A 51 4.21 13.87 -4.12
CA PRO A 51 5.67 14.02 -4.10
C PRO A 51 6.37 13.30 -2.94
N VAL A 52 5.74 13.20 -1.77
CA VAL A 52 6.29 12.45 -0.62
C VAL A 52 6.45 10.97 -0.96
N ILE A 53 5.51 10.38 -1.70
CA ILE A 53 5.58 8.97 -2.08
C ILE A 53 6.62 8.76 -3.18
N LYS A 54 6.79 9.73 -4.09
CA LYS A 54 7.84 9.67 -5.14
C LYS A 54 9.25 9.61 -4.57
N SER A 55 9.49 10.15 -3.38
CA SER A 55 10.80 10.10 -2.72
C SER A 55 11.02 8.85 -1.85
N MET A 56 10.00 8.00 -1.70
CA MET A 56 10.13 6.74 -0.96
C MET A 56 10.78 5.64 -1.82
N ALA A 57 11.55 4.77 -1.18
CA ALA A 57 12.16 3.60 -1.81
C ALA A 57 11.13 2.45 -2.01
N VAL A 58 10.14 2.67 -2.88
CA VAL A 58 9.09 1.70 -3.22
C VAL A 58 8.94 1.60 -4.74
N ARG A 59 8.40 0.48 -5.24
CA ARG A 59 8.07 0.37 -6.66
C ARG A 59 6.84 1.25 -6.94
N ILE A 60 6.86 2.01 -8.03
CA ILE A 60 5.74 2.90 -8.41
C ILE A 60 5.30 2.59 -9.85
N SER A 61 4.00 2.55 -10.07
CA SER A 61 3.41 2.60 -11.42
C SER A 61 2.37 3.71 -11.47
N GLN A 62 2.71 4.79 -12.17
CA GLN A 62 1.85 5.95 -12.29
C GLN A 62 0.78 5.72 -13.38
N ARG A 63 -0.24 4.94 -13.02
CA ARG A 63 -1.41 4.61 -13.85
C ARG A 63 -2.58 4.17 -12.96
N CYS A 64 -3.75 4.02 -13.54
CA CYS A 64 -4.87 3.38 -12.84
C CYS A 64 -4.53 1.93 -12.46
N PHE A 65 -5.12 1.50 -11.34
CA PHE A 65 -5.13 0.10 -10.94
C PHE A 65 -5.77 -0.78 -12.02
N GLN A 66 -5.20 -1.95 -12.22
CA GLN A 66 -5.76 -3.02 -13.06
C GLN A 66 -5.81 -4.30 -12.24
N ALA A 67 -6.76 -5.19 -12.54
CA ALA A 67 -6.95 -6.42 -11.76
C ALA A 67 -5.69 -7.29 -11.69
N SER A 68 -4.87 -7.28 -12.74
CA SER A 68 -3.61 -8.01 -12.82
C SER A 68 -2.48 -7.45 -11.95
N ASP A 69 -2.72 -6.35 -11.22
CA ASP A 69 -1.78 -5.89 -10.18
C ASP A 69 -1.85 -6.76 -8.91
N LEU A 70 -2.83 -7.67 -8.81
CA LEU A 70 -3.03 -8.61 -7.70
C LEU A 70 -2.45 -10.00 -7.96
N ASP A 71 -1.87 -10.23 -9.13
CA ASP A 71 -1.27 -11.50 -9.54
C ASP A 71 0.14 -11.73 -8.95
#